data_AF-A0A661DBF4-F1
#
_entry.id   AF-A0A661DBF4-F1
#
_cell.length_a   1.000
_cell.length_b   1.000
_cell.length_c   1.000
_cell.angle_alpha   90.00
_cell.angle_beta   90.00
_cell.angle_gamma   90.00
#
_symmetry.space_group_name_H-M   'P 1'
#
loop_
_entity.id
_entity.type
_entity.pdbx_description
1 polymer ?
#
loop_
_entity_poly.entity_id
_entity_poly.type
_entity_poly.pdbx_seq_one_letter_code
_entity_poly.pdbx_strand_id
1 'polypeptide(L)'
;LNTKIDGLEVLLSLVNKETLEYLVMFSSAAGFYGNNGQSDYSVANEILNKIAYQFRHYYPKCHVVSFNWGPWDGGMVTAELKRYFKERNVEIIPIAEGVEIFSNELHQDRAETIQLLVGSSMRSDIDKTNTPLRTFLINTSLLLEDNPFLNDHVIGANPVLPSATALSWMANICERINPSYSFFECDNFQVLKGIVFDKSQLDSYQVDVKEVSNDDNVSRLQVTISSKKSDGKTVWHYKADILVAKEIPEVPLYTQSDLNETQNTAGETLYSNGTLFHGSLFQGIEKVINTSMKKLTLLCNLDKVKDKEQGQFPISSINPFATDLMFQAMLVWVREHRHLGSLPLKFLKVVSYKSIPTQKDFYISLDVDSTSDTNMKADVVIHDQIGNIYSRAFGAEVTVSESLNAIFKPKK
;
A
#
# COMPACT_ATOMS: atom_id res chain seq x y z
N LEU A 1 31.59 -19.78 25.19
CA LEU A 1 31.58 -18.35 25.62
C LEU A 1 32.97 -17.83 26.03
N ASN A 2 33.99 -18.70 26.05
CA ASN A 2 35.33 -18.42 26.56
C ASN A 2 36.13 -17.36 25.78
N THR A 3 35.69 -17.02 24.56
CA THR A 3 36.34 -15.99 23.74
C THR A 3 36.22 -14.64 24.43
N LYS A 4 37.34 -13.96 24.71
CA LYS A 4 37.46 -12.69 25.46
C LYS A 4 37.20 -12.74 26.97
N ILE A 5 36.30 -13.60 27.45
CA ILE A 5 35.93 -13.63 28.88
C ILE A 5 37.04 -14.24 29.74
N ASP A 6 37.52 -15.44 29.41
CA ASP A 6 38.57 -16.11 30.20
C ASP A 6 39.82 -15.23 30.33
N GLY A 7 40.21 -14.55 29.24
CA GLY A 7 41.35 -13.63 29.24
C GLY A 7 41.15 -12.41 30.16
N LEU A 8 39.95 -11.83 30.17
CA LEU A 8 39.62 -10.71 31.05
C LEU A 8 39.60 -11.17 32.52
N GLU A 9 38.99 -12.31 32.82
CA GLU A 9 38.92 -12.84 34.18
C GLU A 9 40.31 -13.11 34.76
N VAL A 10 41.20 -13.72 33.97
CA VAL A 10 42.59 -13.94 34.36
C VAL A 10 43.30 -12.59 34.58
N LEU A 11 43.19 -11.63 33.67
CA LEU A 11 43.82 -10.32 33.83
C LEU A 11 43.35 -9.64 35.11
N LEU A 12 42.04 -9.59 35.34
CA LEU A 12 41.46 -8.97 36.53
C LEU A 12 41.87 -9.70 37.81
N SER A 13 42.08 -11.03 37.79
CA SER A 13 42.56 -11.77 38.97
C SER A 13 43.99 -11.43 39.40
N LEU A 14 44.82 -10.93 38.47
CA LEU A 14 46.24 -10.66 38.68
C LEU A 14 46.55 -9.19 39.02
N VAL A 15 45.60 -8.28 38.79
CA VAL A 15 45.79 -6.84 39.05
C VAL A 15 45.04 -6.38 40.30
N ASN A 16 45.60 -5.38 40.98
CA ASN A 16 44.88 -4.68 42.04
C ASN A 16 43.86 -3.71 41.42
N LYS A 17 42.58 -4.05 41.53
CA LYS A 17 41.46 -3.29 40.93
C LYS A 17 41.30 -1.90 41.52
N GLU A 18 41.64 -1.71 42.79
CA GLU A 18 41.50 -0.43 43.51
C GLU A 18 42.48 0.64 43.01
N THR A 19 43.59 0.23 42.38
CA THR A 19 44.62 1.12 41.87
C THR A 19 44.62 1.22 40.34
N LEU A 20 43.66 0.58 39.67
CA LEU A 20 43.62 0.54 38.21
C LEU A 20 43.14 1.89 37.65
N GLU A 21 43.99 2.55 36.87
CA GLU A 21 43.65 3.83 36.25
C GLU A 21 42.80 3.67 34.99
N TYR A 22 43.08 2.65 34.18
CA TYR A 22 42.39 2.39 32.92
C TYR A 22 42.05 0.91 32.76
N LEU A 23 40.82 0.62 32.34
CA LEU A 23 40.40 -0.69 31.85
C LEU A 23 39.79 -0.54 30.45
N VAL A 24 40.59 -0.87 29.44
CA VAL A 24 40.20 -0.70 28.04
C VAL A 24 39.96 -2.05 27.40
N MET A 25 38.75 -2.25 26.89
CA MET A 25 38.30 -3.53 26.34
C MET A 25 37.97 -3.38 24.86
N PHE A 26 38.50 -4.32 24.08
CA PHE A 26 38.18 -4.44 22.66
C PHE A 26 37.04 -5.45 22.53
N SER A 27 35.82 -4.94 22.53
CA SER A 27 34.60 -5.67 22.19
C SER A 27 34.36 -5.63 20.67
N SER A 28 33.16 -6.00 20.22
CA SER A 28 32.76 -5.99 18.82
C SER A 28 31.34 -5.46 18.71
N ALA A 29 31.06 -4.75 17.62
CA ALA A 29 29.70 -4.37 17.25
C ALA A 29 28.76 -5.58 17.14
N ALA A 30 29.27 -6.79 16.90
CA ALA A 30 28.50 -8.03 16.95
C ALA A 30 27.91 -8.34 18.33
N GLY A 31 28.49 -7.84 19.44
CA GLY A 31 27.88 -7.96 20.76
C GLY A 31 26.58 -7.18 20.88
N PHE A 32 26.53 -6.01 20.24
CA PHE A 32 25.35 -5.14 20.23
C PHE A 32 24.31 -5.54 19.18
N TYR A 33 24.74 -5.87 17.96
CA TYR A 33 23.83 -6.19 16.84
C TYR A 33 23.50 -7.67 16.70
N GLY A 34 24.32 -8.56 17.29
CA GLY A 34 24.37 -9.97 16.91
C GLY A 34 25.13 -10.18 15.60
N ASN A 35 25.52 -11.42 15.33
CA ASN A 35 26.03 -11.83 14.02
C ASN A 35 25.63 -13.26 13.67
N ASN A 36 25.10 -13.47 12.47
CA ASN A 36 24.60 -14.76 12.01
C ASN A 36 25.72 -15.81 11.99
N GLY A 37 25.46 -16.96 12.59
CA GLY A 37 26.44 -18.05 12.74
C GLY A 37 27.52 -17.81 13.81
N GLN A 38 27.44 -16.71 14.57
CA GLN A 38 28.41 -16.33 15.60
C GLN A 38 27.72 -15.90 16.92
N SER A 39 26.72 -16.66 17.34
CA SER A 39 25.94 -16.34 18.56
C SER A 39 26.80 -16.40 19.82
N ASP A 40 27.70 -17.36 19.92
CA ASP A 40 28.66 -17.52 21.01
C ASP A 40 29.64 -16.34 21.11
N TYR A 41 30.16 -15.86 19.98
CA TYR A 41 30.99 -14.66 19.89
C TYR A 41 30.23 -13.41 20.28
N SER A 42 29.00 -13.25 19.77
CA SER A 42 28.15 -12.09 20.06
C SER A 42 27.86 -12.00 21.56
N VAL A 43 27.43 -13.11 22.18
CA VAL A 43 27.17 -13.17 23.62
C VAL A 43 28.43 -12.87 24.43
N ALA A 44 29.60 -13.39 24.03
CA ALA A 44 30.84 -13.13 24.75
C ALA A 44 31.25 -11.65 24.71
N ASN A 45 31.05 -10.95 23.59
CA ASN A 45 31.29 -9.50 23.51
C ASN A 45 30.27 -8.70 24.32
N GLU A 46 29.01 -9.14 24.38
CA GLU A 46 28.01 -8.45 25.21
C GLU A 46 28.24 -8.67 26.71
N ILE A 47 28.70 -9.85 27.12
CA ILE A 47 29.16 -10.08 28.49
C ILE A 47 30.31 -9.12 28.83
N LEU A 48 31.29 -8.96 27.92
CA LEU A 48 32.39 -8.01 28.08
C LEU A 48 31.89 -6.57 28.29
N ASN A 49 30.87 -6.16 27.51
CA ASN A 49 30.21 -4.86 27.67
C ASN A 49 29.57 -4.71 29.04
N LYS A 50 28.86 -5.73 29.54
CA LYS A 50 28.23 -5.67 30.88
C LYS A 50 29.27 -5.67 32.00
N ILE A 51 30.39 -6.38 31.84
CA ILE A 51 31.50 -6.32 32.80
C ILE A 51 32.08 -4.90 32.86
N ALA A 52 32.13 -4.15 31.74
CA ALA A 52 32.57 -2.75 31.74
C ALA A 52 31.73 -1.86 32.68
N TYR A 53 30.40 -1.93 32.53
CA TYR A 53 29.48 -1.21 33.40
C TYR A 53 29.60 -1.63 34.86
N GLN A 54 29.67 -2.94 35.12
CA GLN A 54 29.81 -3.47 36.46
C GLN A 54 31.13 -3.04 37.11
N PHE A 55 32.25 -3.07 36.37
CA PHE A 55 33.55 -2.67 36.88
C PHE A 55 33.58 -1.17 37.19
N ARG A 56 33.08 -0.32 36.30
CA ARG A 56 32.98 1.13 36.55
C ARG A 56 32.10 1.44 37.77
N HIS A 57 31.03 0.68 37.98
CA HIS A 57 30.17 0.83 39.15
C HIS A 57 30.91 0.56 40.47
N TYR A 58 31.72 -0.51 40.53
CA TYR A 58 32.52 -0.83 41.72
C TYR A 58 33.77 0.05 41.88
N TYR A 59 34.35 0.50 40.78
CA TYR A 59 35.61 1.27 40.75
C TYR A 59 35.43 2.59 40.01
N PRO A 60 34.71 3.58 40.59
CA PRO A 60 34.32 4.83 39.92
C PRO A 60 35.49 5.78 39.62
N LYS A 61 36.70 5.45 40.07
CA LYS A 61 37.93 6.20 39.73
C LYS A 61 38.66 5.65 38.51
N CYS A 62 38.37 4.40 38.12
CA CYS A 62 38.99 3.76 36.96
C CYS A 62 38.28 4.20 35.68
N HIS A 63 39.01 4.69 34.69
CA HIS A 63 38.47 4.98 33.37
C HIS A 63 38.25 3.64 32.62
N VAL A 64 36.98 3.26 32.45
CA VAL A 64 36.60 1.99 31.81
C VAL A 64 35.93 2.27 30.47
N VAL A 65 36.42 1.69 29.38
CA VAL A 65 35.79 1.81 28.05
C VAL A 65 35.77 0.46 27.35
N SER A 66 34.60 0.03 26.89
CA SER A 66 34.40 -1.12 26.01
C SER A 66 34.11 -0.66 24.58
N PHE A 67 35.10 -0.76 23.71
CA PHE A 67 34.98 -0.41 22.30
C PHE A 67 34.35 -1.54 21.51
N ASN A 68 33.15 -1.31 21.01
CA ASN A 68 32.39 -2.22 20.17
C ASN A 68 32.74 -1.92 18.71
N TRP A 69 33.88 -2.44 18.27
CA TRP A 69 34.40 -2.17 16.92
C TRP A 69 33.60 -2.88 15.83
N GLY A 70 33.24 -2.13 14.79
CA GLY A 70 32.91 -2.64 13.46
C GLY A 70 34.14 -3.14 12.70
N PRO A 71 34.00 -3.53 11.43
CA PRO A 71 35.11 -4.08 10.65
C PRO A 71 36.17 -3.02 10.33
N TRP A 72 37.44 -3.33 10.57
CA TRP A 72 38.58 -2.45 10.26
C TRP A 72 39.12 -2.71 8.85
N ASP A 73 39.77 -1.71 8.26
CA ASP A 73 40.50 -1.83 7.00
C ASP A 73 41.85 -2.56 7.19
N GLY A 74 41.81 -3.71 7.86
CA GLY A 74 42.96 -4.50 8.29
C GLY A 74 42.57 -5.61 9.28
N GLY A 75 43.56 -6.39 9.73
CA GLY A 75 43.33 -7.46 10.72
C GLY A 75 42.48 -8.62 10.18
N MET A 76 41.30 -8.84 10.77
CA MET A 76 40.40 -9.96 10.44
C MET A 76 39.67 -9.80 9.10
N VAL A 77 39.73 -8.62 8.46
CA VAL A 77 39.01 -8.32 7.23
C VAL A 77 39.88 -8.61 6.00
N THR A 78 39.62 -9.73 5.33
CA THR A 78 40.25 -10.08 4.05
C THR A 78 39.61 -9.32 2.89
N ALA A 79 40.23 -9.32 1.70
CA ALA A 79 39.66 -8.67 0.50
C ALA A 79 38.25 -9.21 0.15
N GLU A 80 37.98 -10.49 0.43
CA GLU A 80 36.66 -11.11 0.25
C GLU A 80 35.64 -10.58 1.26
N LEU A 81 36.04 -10.45 2.53
CA LEU A 81 35.22 -9.85 3.59
C LEU A 81 34.92 -8.37 3.32
N LYS A 82 35.87 -7.62 2.73
CA LYS A 82 35.61 -6.22 2.33
C LYS A 82 34.46 -6.13 1.33
N ARG A 83 34.44 -7.03 0.34
CA ARG A 83 33.36 -7.10 -0.66
C ARG A 83 32.03 -7.49 0.01
N TYR A 84 32.05 -8.46 0.93
CA TYR A 84 30.87 -8.88 1.69
C TYR A 84 30.26 -7.74 2.53
N PHE A 85 31.08 -6.91 3.18
CA PHE A 85 30.62 -5.75 3.95
C PHE A 85 30.05 -4.66 3.04
N LYS A 86 30.71 -4.39 1.90
CA LYS A 86 30.23 -3.43 0.91
C LYS A 86 28.86 -3.81 0.34
N GLU A 87 28.62 -5.09 0.07
CA GLU A 87 27.31 -5.60 -0.40
C GLU A 87 26.18 -5.43 0.64
N ARG A 88 26.52 -5.20 1.92
CA ARG A 88 25.57 -5.02 3.04
C ARG A 88 25.50 -3.59 3.57
N ASN A 89 26.09 -2.63 2.86
CA ASN A 89 26.22 -1.24 3.31
C ASN A 89 26.88 -1.10 4.70
N VAL A 90 27.76 -2.05 5.06
CA VAL A 90 28.58 -1.95 6.27
C VAL A 90 29.89 -1.27 5.88
N GLU A 91 30.13 -0.08 6.43
CA GLU A 91 31.35 0.68 6.21
C GLU A 91 32.53 0.05 6.96
N ILE A 92 33.69 0.12 6.34
CA ILE A 92 34.94 -0.41 6.88
C ILE A 92 35.71 0.75 7.47
N ILE A 93 36.08 0.63 8.74
CA ILE A 93 36.77 1.66 9.51
C ILE A 93 38.22 1.77 9.02
N PRO A 94 38.63 2.91 8.44
CA PRO A 94 40.03 3.12 8.08
C PRO A 94 40.92 3.07 9.32
N ILE A 95 42.12 2.48 9.19
CA ILE A 95 43.02 2.27 10.35
C ILE A 95 43.33 3.58 11.08
N ALA A 96 43.61 4.66 10.34
CA ALA A 96 43.94 5.96 10.94
C ALA A 96 42.79 6.52 11.78
N GLU A 97 41.56 6.42 11.29
CA GLU A 97 40.36 6.89 11.99
C GLU A 97 40.07 6.05 13.24
N GLY A 98 40.21 4.72 13.14
CA GLY A 98 40.04 3.83 14.28
C GLY A 98 41.04 4.14 15.41
N VAL A 99 42.29 4.46 15.07
CA VAL A 99 43.32 4.86 16.04
C VAL A 99 43.01 6.22 16.67
N GLU A 100 42.53 7.18 15.88
CA GLU A 100 42.13 8.49 16.39
C GLU A 100 40.96 8.38 17.37
N ILE A 101 39.91 7.62 17.04
CA ILE A 101 38.77 7.36 17.93
C ILE A 101 39.24 6.71 19.22
N PHE A 102 40.09 5.68 19.12
CA PHE A 102 40.64 5.01 20.30
C PHE A 102 41.42 5.99 21.20
N SER A 103 42.31 6.80 20.62
CA SER A 103 43.12 7.76 21.38
C SER A 103 42.25 8.82 22.05
N ASN A 104 41.25 9.34 21.34
CA ASN A 104 40.40 10.42 21.84
C ASN A 104 39.57 9.99 23.05
N GLU A 105 39.06 8.76 23.04
CA GLU A 105 38.22 8.24 24.13
C GLU A 105 39.03 7.89 25.39
N LEU A 106 40.36 7.86 25.33
CA LEU A 106 41.20 7.70 26.54
C LEU A 106 41.44 9.02 27.28
N HIS A 107 41.04 10.17 26.74
CA HIS A 107 41.15 11.44 27.44
C HIS A 107 40.22 11.50 28.68
N GLN A 108 40.66 12.18 29.73
CA GLN A 108 39.94 12.22 31.00
C GLN A 108 38.56 12.90 30.91
N ASP A 109 38.37 13.82 29.96
CA ASP A 109 37.09 14.47 29.70
C ASP A 109 36.06 13.53 29.05
N ARG A 110 36.48 12.32 28.63
CA ARG A 110 35.64 11.26 28.08
C ARG A 110 35.38 10.10 29.06
N ALA A 111 35.83 10.20 30.30
CA ALA A 111 35.78 9.11 31.30
C ALA A 111 34.38 8.59 31.68
N GLU A 112 33.31 9.26 31.24
CA GLU A 112 31.93 8.83 31.43
C GLU A 112 31.44 7.85 30.34
N THR A 113 32.13 7.75 29.21
CA THR A 113 31.78 6.82 28.13
C THR A 113 32.23 5.40 28.49
N ILE A 114 31.32 4.56 28.99
CA ILE A 114 31.66 3.18 29.39
C ILE A 114 31.66 2.20 28.21
N GLN A 115 30.76 2.40 27.24
CA GLN A 115 30.63 1.56 26.06
C GLN A 115 30.48 2.45 24.83
N LEU A 116 31.32 2.22 23.82
CA LEU A 116 31.28 2.97 22.58
C LEU A 116 31.11 2.02 21.39
N LEU A 117 30.08 2.23 20.58
CA LEU A 117 29.90 1.56 19.30
C LEU A 117 30.62 2.35 18.21
N VAL A 118 31.52 1.70 17.47
CA VAL A 118 32.34 2.37 16.46
C VAL A 118 32.15 1.72 15.10
N GLY A 119 31.82 2.52 14.09
CA GLY A 119 31.52 2.09 12.72
C GLY A 119 30.07 2.34 12.32
N SER A 120 29.70 1.94 11.10
CA SER A 120 28.32 2.05 10.62
C SER A 120 27.42 0.98 11.23
N SER A 121 26.10 1.12 11.05
CA SER A 121 25.14 0.09 11.46
C SER A 121 25.48 -1.26 10.84
N MET A 122 25.67 -2.28 11.68
CA MET A 122 25.78 -3.67 11.24
C MET A 122 24.44 -4.40 11.21
N ARG A 123 23.32 -3.72 11.51
CA ARG A 123 22.01 -4.25 11.09
C ARG A 123 22.04 -4.32 9.58
N SER A 124 22.16 -5.52 9.06
CA SER A 124 21.94 -5.76 7.66
C SER A 124 20.52 -5.30 7.33
N ASP A 125 20.34 -4.62 6.20
CA ASP A 125 19.03 -4.50 5.54
C ASP A 125 18.43 -5.89 5.18
N ILE A 126 19.09 -7.00 5.55
CA ILE A 126 18.57 -8.38 5.44
C ILE A 126 17.43 -8.66 6.44
N ASP A 127 17.24 -7.82 7.47
CA ASP A 127 15.99 -7.81 8.27
C ASP A 127 14.91 -6.89 7.69
N LYS A 128 15.21 -6.14 6.63
CA LYS A 128 14.19 -5.53 5.80
C LYS A 128 13.81 -6.54 4.72
N THR A 129 12.73 -7.25 5.00
CA THR A 129 11.88 -7.98 4.03
C THR A 129 12.32 -9.42 3.70
N ASN A 130 12.06 -10.32 4.65
CA ASN A 130 11.54 -11.64 4.28
C ASN A 130 10.61 -12.15 5.37
N THR A 131 9.63 -11.34 5.76
CA THR A 131 8.40 -11.94 6.28
C THR A 131 7.89 -12.86 5.17
N PRO A 132 7.71 -14.17 5.43
CA PRO A 132 7.24 -15.08 4.40
C PRO A 132 5.93 -14.54 3.83
N LEU A 133 5.86 -14.43 2.51
CA LEU A 133 4.66 -13.93 1.82
C LEU A 133 3.44 -14.73 2.29
N ARG A 134 2.42 -14.01 2.75
CA ARG A 134 1.24 -14.63 3.34
C ARG A 134 0.17 -14.85 2.28
N THR A 135 -0.60 -15.91 2.45
CA THR A 135 -1.83 -16.16 1.68
C THR A 135 -2.99 -16.23 2.65
N PHE A 136 -4.09 -15.56 2.31
CA PHE A 136 -5.32 -15.52 3.08
C PHE A 136 -6.48 -16.01 2.25
N LEU A 137 -7.38 -16.72 2.91
CA LEU A 137 -8.64 -17.19 2.36
C LEU A 137 -9.76 -16.61 3.21
N ILE A 138 -10.56 -15.71 2.64
CA ILE A 138 -11.68 -15.08 3.34
C ILE A 138 -12.98 -15.62 2.74
N ASN A 139 -13.83 -16.21 3.57
CA ASN A 139 -15.18 -16.59 3.18
C ASN A 139 -16.15 -15.53 3.69
N THR A 140 -17.05 -15.07 2.83
CA THR A 140 -18.10 -14.10 3.17
C THR A 140 -19.45 -14.57 2.65
N SER A 141 -20.51 -14.03 3.25
CA SER A 141 -21.86 -14.08 2.70
C SER A 141 -22.26 -12.67 2.28
N LEU A 142 -22.86 -12.52 1.10
CA LEU A 142 -23.42 -11.25 0.62
C LEU A 142 -24.91 -11.44 0.38
N LEU A 143 -25.73 -10.83 1.25
CA LEU A 143 -27.18 -10.79 1.10
C LEU A 143 -27.62 -9.40 0.67
N LEU A 144 -28.69 -9.32 -0.14
CA LEU A 144 -29.23 -8.05 -0.59
C LEU A 144 -29.71 -7.17 0.59
N GLU A 145 -30.31 -7.79 1.61
CA GLU A 145 -30.81 -7.11 2.81
C GLU A 145 -29.71 -6.46 3.66
N ASP A 146 -28.50 -7.03 3.64
CA ASP A 146 -27.32 -6.49 4.34
C ASP A 146 -26.62 -5.37 3.55
N ASN A 147 -27.04 -5.12 2.31
CA ASN A 147 -26.40 -4.17 1.40
C ASN A 147 -27.43 -3.26 0.73
N PRO A 148 -28.04 -2.32 1.49
CA PRO A 148 -29.16 -1.51 0.99
C PRO A 148 -28.87 -0.72 -0.28
N PHE A 149 -27.62 -0.25 -0.46
CA PHE A 149 -27.21 0.51 -1.64
C PHE A 149 -27.39 -0.24 -2.97
N LEU A 150 -27.46 -1.57 -2.97
CA LEU A 150 -27.66 -2.35 -4.18
C LEU A 150 -29.03 -2.06 -4.83
N ASN A 151 -29.99 -1.53 -4.08
CA ASN A 151 -31.26 -1.07 -4.63
C ASN A 151 -31.11 0.17 -5.55
N ASP A 152 -29.99 0.90 -5.42
CA ASP A 152 -29.63 2.04 -6.27
C ASP A 152 -28.64 1.67 -7.38
N HIS A 153 -28.24 0.39 -7.50
CA HIS A 153 -27.42 -0.10 -8.61
C HIS A 153 -28.05 -1.36 -9.23
N VAL A 154 -29.09 -1.12 -10.04
CA VAL A 154 -29.96 -2.15 -10.64
C VAL A 154 -29.83 -2.10 -12.15
N ILE A 155 -29.48 -3.24 -12.77
CA ILE A 155 -29.40 -3.38 -14.23
C ILE A 155 -30.53 -4.31 -14.68
N GLY A 156 -31.42 -3.80 -15.53
CA GLY A 156 -32.66 -4.49 -15.88
C GLY A 156 -33.54 -4.68 -14.64
N ALA A 157 -33.79 -5.93 -14.26
CA ALA A 157 -34.61 -6.25 -13.09
C ALA A 157 -33.81 -6.54 -11.82
N ASN A 158 -32.48 -6.67 -11.92
CA ASN A 158 -31.67 -7.28 -10.87
C ASN A 158 -30.67 -6.28 -10.28
N PRO A 159 -30.54 -6.21 -8.94
CA PRO A 159 -29.41 -5.56 -8.30
C PRO A 159 -28.10 -6.22 -8.70
N VAL A 160 -27.07 -5.41 -8.96
CA VAL A 160 -25.75 -5.87 -9.39
C VAL A 160 -24.70 -5.21 -8.50
N LEU A 161 -23.67 -5.94 -8.09
CA LEU A 161 -22.55 -5.33 -7.36
C LEU A 161 -21.77 -4.41 -8.32
N PRO A 162 -21.62 -3.10 -8.01
CA PRO A 162 -20.82 -2.20 -8.82
C PRO A 162 -19.37 -2.68 -8.88
N SER A 163 -18.71 -2.48 -10.03
CA SER A 163 -17.29 -2.85 -10.18
C SER A 163 -16.38 -1.99 -9.28
N ALA A 164 -16.75 -0.73 -9.06
CA ALA A 164 -16.08 0.14 -8.10
C ALA A 164 -16.20 -0.38 -6.66
N THR A 165 -17.34 -0.95 -6.29
CA THR A 165 -17.54 -1.60 -4.98
C THR A 165 -16.69 -2.87 -4.85
N ALA A 166 -16.56 -3.67 -5.91
CA ALA A 166 -15.67 -4.83 -5.91
C ALA A 166 -14.19 -4.42 -5.71
N LEU A 167 -13.74 -3.34 -6.35
CA LEU A 167 -12.40 -2.77 -6.12
C LEU A 167 -12.23 -2.31 -4.66
N SER A 168 -13.19 -1.53 -4.14
CA SER A 168 -13.18 -1.08 -2.74
C SER A 168 -13.16 -2.26 -1.76
N TRP A 169 -13.87 -3.34 -2.06
CA TRP A 169 -13.86 -4.56 -1.25
C TRP A 169 -12.48 -5.21 -1.19
N MET A 170 -11.82 -5.37 -2.34
CA MET A 170 -10.46 -5.92 -2.41
C MET A 170 -9.45 -5.05 -1.64
N ALA A 171 -9.52 -3.74 -1.83
CA ALA A 171 -8.68 -2.77 -1.14
C ALA A 171 -8.86 -2.83 0.38
N ASN A 172 -10.11 -2.80 0.85
CA ASN A 172 -10.45 -2.89 2.27
C ASN A 172 -9.94 -4.18 2.92
N ILE A 173 -9.98 -5.31 2.22
CA ILE A 173 -9.41 -6.57 2.73
C ILE A 173 -7.89 -6.44 2.87
N CYS A 174 -7.21 -5.87 1.87
CA CYS A 174 -5.76 -5.69 1.88
C CYS A 174 -5.30 -4.76 3.02
N GLU A 175 -6.03 -3.68 3.29
CA GLU A 175 -5.76 -2.77 4.41
C GLU A 175 -5.98 -3.46 5.77
N ARG A 176 -7.03 -4.29 5.92
CA ARG A 176 -7.25 -5.05 7.17
C ARG A 176 -6.15 -6.07 7.43
N ILE A 177 -5.60 -6.68 6.40
CA ILE A 177 -4.45 -7.59 6.50
C ILE A 177 -3.15 -6.84 6.83
N ASN A 178 -3.08 -5.54 6.51
CA ASN A 178 -1.94 -4.66 6.70
C ASN A 178 -2.35 -3.36 7.44
N PRO A 179 -2.65 -3.39 8.75
CA PRO A 179 -3.31 -2.29 9.46
C PRO A 179 -2.58 -0.93 9.46
N SER A 180 -1.27 -0.90 9.14
CA SER A 180 -0.48 0.33 9.04
C SER A 180 -0.36 0.87 7.60
N TYR A 181 -1.02 0.23 6.64
CA TYR A 181 -0.97 0.58 5.23
C TYR A 181 -2.34 1.05 4.77
N SER A 182 -2.36 1.94 3.78
CA SER A 182 -3.55 2.40 3.09
C SER A 182 -3.49 2.03 1.61
N PHE A 183 -4.64 1.84 0.97
CA PHE A 183 -4.72 1.63 -0.46
C PHE A 183 -4.07 2.78 -1.24
N PHE A 184 -3.21 2.44 -2.19
CA PHE A 184 -2.57 3.41 -3.08
C PHE A 184 -2.81 3.11 -4.55
N GLU A 185 -2.54 1.88 -5.01
CA GLU A 185 -2.70 1.51 -6.41
C GLU A 185 -3.45 0.19 -6.58
N CYS A 186 -4.08 0.04 -7.74
CA CYS A 186 -4.64 -1.21 -8.22
C CYS A 186 -4.21 -1.42 -9.67
N ASP A 187 -3.44 -2.46 -9.94
CA ASP A 187 -3.06 -2.88 -11.28
C ASP A 187 -3.98 -4.03 -11.75
N ASN A 188 -4.22 -4.13 -13.05
CA ASN A 188 -4.88 -5.26 -13.72
C ASN A 188 -6.28 -5.65 -13.19
N PHE A 189 -7.06 -4.71 -12.66
CA PHE A 189 -8.44 -4.98 -12.23
C PHE A 189 -9.28 -5.50 -13.39
N GLN A 190 -9.93 -6.66 -13.24
CA GLN A 190 -10.74 -7.28 -14.28
C GLN A 190 -12.08 -7.78 -13.73
N VAL A 191 -13.14 -7.49 -14.49
CA VAL A 191 -14.48 -8.06 -14.32
C VAL A 191 -14.57 -9.31 -15.18
N LEU A 192 -14.56 -10.47 -14.53
CA LEU A 192 -14.69 -11.77 -15.20
C LEU A 192 -16.16 -12.18 -15.30
N LYS A 193 -16.90 -11.98 -14.20
CA LYS A 193 -18.36 -12.16 -14.15
C LYS A 193 -18.94 -11.29 -13.03
N GLY A 194 -19.78 -10.32 -13.38
CA GLY A 194 -20.48 -9.50 -12.39
C GLY A 194 -21.29 -10.35 -11.40
N ILE A 195 -21.36 -9.89 -10.15
CA ILE A 195 -22.20 -10.47 -9.10
C ILE A 195 -23.61 -9.88 -9.24
N VAL A 196 -24.60 -10.75 -9.46
CA VAL A 196 -25.99 -10.38 -9.71
C VAL A 196 -26.86 -11.01 -8.64
N PHE A 197 -27.69 -10.21 -7.98
CA PHE A 197 -28.58 -10.65 -6.91
C PHE A 197 -29.94 -11.07 -7.49
N ASP A 198 -29.95 -12.18 -8.23
CA ASP A 198 -31.12 -12.74 -8.92
C ASP A 198 -31.64 -14.06 -8.29
N LYS A 199 -31.10 -14.42 -7.11
CA LYS A 199 -31.37 -15.68 -6.38
C LYS A 199 -30.91 -16.96 -7.11
N SER A 200 -30.21 -16.85 -8.24
CA SER A 200 -29.68 -18.01 -8.97
C SER A 200 -28.34 -18.51 -8.45
N GLN A 201 -27.61 -17.67 -7.72
CA GLN A 201 -26.29 -17.94 -7.16
C GLN A 201 -26.39 -18.15 -5.65
N LEU A 202 -25.42 -18.89 -5.09
CA LEU A 202 -25.26 -18.98 -3.64
C LEU A 202 -24.80 -17.63 -3.12
N ASP A 203 -25.25 -17.26 -1.91
CA ASP A 203 -24.86 -16.01 -1.26
C ASP A 203 -23.43 -16.05 -0.70
N SER A 204 -22.72 -17.18 -0.85
CA SER A 204 -21.36 -17.38 -0.33
C SER A 204 -20.28 -17.10 -1.38
N TYR A 205 -19.31 -16.27 -0.99
CA TYR A 205 -18.18 -15.85 -1.80
C TYR A 205 -16.86 -16.09 -1.08
N GLN A 206 -15.83 -16.36 -1.86
CA GLN A 206 -14.46 -16.58 -1.42
C GLN A 206 -13.56 -15.49 -1.99
N VAL A 207 -12.73 -14.89 -1.14
CA VAL A 207 -11.68 -13.96 -1.52
C VAL A 207 -10.34 -14.58 -1.19
N ASP A 208 -9.56 -14.89 -2.21
CA ASP A 208 -8.16 -15.32 -2.08
C ASP A 208 -7.27 -14.08 -2.18
N VAL A 209 -6.38 -13.89 -1.20
CA VAL A 209 -5.40 -12.80 -1.16
C VAL A 209 -4.01 -13.40 -1.03
N LYS A 210 -3.11 -13.08 -1.95
CA LYS A 210 -1.73 -13.56 -1.95
C LYS A 210 -0.78 -12.38 -1.96
N GLU A 211 0.02 -12.21 -0.91
CA GLU A 211 1.14 -11.27 -0.97
C GLU A 211 2.13 -11.72 -2.05
N VAL A 212 2.47 -10.81 -2.96
CA VAL A 212 3.42 -11.01 -4.06
C VAL A 212 4.77 -10.40 -3.69
N SER A 213 4.74 -9.24 -3.04
CA SER A 213 5.91 -8.60 -2.44
C SER A 213 5.45 -7.82 -1.22
N ASN A 214 6.30 -7.76 -0.20
CA ASN A 214 6.05 -6.94 0.97
C ASN A 214 7.38 -6.29 1.35
N ASP A 215 7.46 -4.98 1.15
CA ASP A 215 8.54 -4.15 1.62
C ASP A 215 8.15 -3.24 2.79
N ASP A 216 9.15 -2.60 3.41
CA ASP A 216 8.95 -1.76 4.60
C ASP A 216 7.89 -0.66 4.39
N ASN A 217 7.66 -0.21 3.15
CA ASN A 217 6.76 0.89 2.85
C ASN A 217 5.55 0.48 2.00
N VAL A 218 5.64 -0.62 1.25
CA VAL A 218 4.66 -1.03 0.25
C VAL A 218 4.44 -2.55 0.29
N SER A 219 3.18 -2.98 0.24
CA SER A 219 2.82 -4.39 0.05
C SER A 219 1.97 -4.54 -1.21
N ARG A 220 2.33 -5.48 -2.08
CA ARG A 220 1.59 -5.85 -3.29
C ARG A 220 0.90 -7.19 -3.06
N LEU A 221 -0.42 -7.21 -3.25
CA LEU A 221 -1.27 -8.36 -3.01
C LEU A 221 -2.11 -8.67 -4.24
N GLN A 222 -2.05 -9.91 -4.73
CA GLN A 222 -2.98 -10.40 -5.73
C GLN A 222 -4.27 -10.85 -5.06
N VAL A 223 -5.40 -10.33 -5.54
CA VAL A 223 -6.73 -10.61 -4.98
C VAL A 223 -7.63 -11.20 -6.05
N THR A 224 -8.32 -12.30 -5.72
CA THR A 224 -9.36 -12.87 -6.57
C THR A 224 -10.63 -13.14 -5.79
N ILE A 225 -11.77 -12.78 -6.37
CA ILE A 225 -13.11 -13.03 -5.82
C ILE A 225 -13.78 -14.11 -6.64
N SER A 226 -14.28 -15.15 -5.98
CA SER A 226 -14.99 -16.26 -6.60
C SER A 226 -16.20 -16.72 -5.78
N SER A 227 -17.08 -17.49 -6.41
CA SER A 227 -18.18 -18.20 -5.76
C SER A 227 -18.26 -19.64 -6.27
N LYS A 228 -19.14 -20.43 -5.66
CA LYS A 228 -19.49 -21.79 -6.10
C LYS A 228 -20.91 -21.83 -6.63
N LYS A 229 -21.11 -22.51 -7.76
CA LYS A 229 -22.44 -22.92 -8.22
C LYS A 229 -22.94 -24.11 -7.42
N SER A 230 -24.24 -24.39 -7.52
CA SER A 230 -24.87 -25.59 -6.94
C SER A 230 -24.25 -26.91 -7.44
N ASP A 231 -23.67 -26.91 -8.66
CA ASP A 231 -22.95 -28.06 -9.22
C ASP A 231 -21.46 -28.14 -8.79
N GLY A 232 -21.01 -27.27 -7.86
CA GLY A 232 -19.66 -27.23 -7.33
C GLY A 232 -18.61 -26.51 -8.20
N LYS A 233 -18.98 -26.05 -9.41
CA LYS A 233 -18.06 -25.29 -10.28
C LYS A 233 -17.78 -23.91 -9.71
N THR A 234 -16.52 -23.49 -9.83
CA THR A 234 -16.09 -22.13 -9.45
C THR A 234 -16.52 -21.12 -10.50
N VAL A 235 -17.07 -20.00 -10.06
CA VAL A 235 -17.29 -18.81 -10.88
C VAL A 235 -16.32 -17.74 -10.40
N TRP A 236 -15.44 -17.30 -11.30
CA TRP A 236 -14.54 -16.20 -11.04
C TRP A 236 -15.24 -14.89 -11.35
N HIS A 237 -15.29 -13.98 -10.37
CA HIS A 237 -16.00 -12.72 -10.49
C HIS A 237 -15.06 -11.57 -10.82
N TYR A 238 -14.02 -11.41 -10.01
CA TYR A 238 -13.09 -10.29 -10.12
C TYR A 238 -11.65 -10.72 -9.79
N LYS A 239 -10.67 -10.03 -10.36
CA LYS A 239 -9.27 -10.13 -9.93
C LYS A 239 -8.55 -8.78 -10.06
N ALA A 240 -7.56 -8.54 -9.22
CA ALA A 240 -6.71 -7.35 -9.28
C ALA A 240 -5.38 -7.60 -8.53
N ASP A 241 -4.39 -6.77 -8.83
CA ASP A 241 -3.17 -6.65 -8.04
C ASP A 241 -3.24 -5.34 -7.25
N ILE A 242 -3.43 -5.43 -5.93
CA ILE A 242 -3.61 -4.29 -5.03
C ILE A 242 -2.27 -3.92 -4.41
N LEU A 243 -1.93 -2.64 -4.42
CA LEU A 243 -0.80 -2.07 -3.72
C LEU A 243 -1.30 -1.21 -2.56
N VAL A 244 -0.89 -1.57 -1.36
CA VAL A 244 -1.08 -0.76 -0.16
C VAL A 244 0.26 -0.17 0.27
N ALA A 245 0.27 1.07 0.77
CA ALA A 245 1.48 1.78 1.17
C ALA A 245 1.30 2.43 2.56
N LYS A 246 2.37 2.55 3.34
CA LYS A 246 2.37 3.29 4.62
C LYS A 246 2.25 4.80 4.39
N GLU A 247 2.87 5.29 3.34
CA GLU A 247 2.87 6.69 2.94
C GLU A 247 2.39 6.81 1.50
N ILE A 248 1.37 7.62 1.28
CA ILE A 248 0.86 7.94 -0.05
C ILE A 248 1.69 9.10 -0.62
N PRO A 249 2.24 8.97 -1.84
CA PRO A 249 2.97 10.05 -2.51
C PRO A 249 2.18 11.36 -2.60
N GLU A 250 2.91 12.47 -2.79
CA GLU A 250 2.30 13.78 -2.98
C GLU A 250 1.33 13.79 -4.16
N VAL A 251 0.24 14.54 -4.01
CA VAL A 251 -0.81 14.65 -5.02
C VAL A 251 -0.28 15.36 -6.26
N PRO A 252 -0.24 14.72 -7.43
CA PRO A 252 0.16 15.38 -8.66
C PRO A 252 -0.92 16.34 -9.16
N LEU A 253 -0.50 17.35 -9.91
CA LEU A 253 -1.39 18.29 -10.59
C LEU A 253 -1.76 17.78 -11.98
N TYR A 254 -3.05 17.70 -12.28
CA TYR A 254 -3.59 17.43 -13.61
C TYR A 254 -3.74 18.74 -14.39
N THR A 255 -2.91 18.92 -15.40
CA THR A 255 -2.84 20.16 -16.21
C THR A 255 -3.66 20.12 -17.50
N GLN A 256 -4.30 18.98 -17.79
CA GLN A 256 -5.02 18.76 -19.05
C GLN A 256 -6.55 18.91 -18.90
N SER A 257 -7.03 19.35 -17.73
CA SER A 257 -8.44 19.60 -17.49
C SER A 257 -8.94 20.74 -18.37
N ASP A 258 -10.08 20.51 -19.01
CA ASP A 258 -10.84 21.56 -19.67
C ASP A 258 -12.10 21.80 -18.86
N LEU A 259 -12.16 22.93 -18.16
CA LEU A 259 -13.33 23.32 -17.36
C LEU A 259 -14.18 24.37 -18.08
N ASN A 260 -13.90 24.66 -19.35
CA ASN A 260 -14.73 25.59 -20.12
C ASN A 260 -16.08 24.94 -20.40
N GLU A 261 -17.14 25.63 -20.01
CA GLU A 261 -18.51 25.18 -20.25
C GLU A 261 -18.89 25.41 -21.71
N THR A 262 -18.74 24.38 -22.53
CA THR A 262 -19.21 24.37 -23.93
C THR A 262 -20.54 23.61 -24.07
N GLN A 263 -20.94 22.88 -23.04
CA GLN A 263 -22.22 22.22 -22.89
C GLN A 263 -22.86 22.53 -21.53
N ASN A 264 -24.16 22.26 -21.42
CA ASN A 264 -24.92 22.47 -20.20
C ASN A 264 -26.02 21.41 -20.03
N THR A 265 -25.67 20.14 -20.26
CA THR A 265 -26.60 19.02 -20.02
C THR A 265 -26.66 18.78 -18.52
N ALA A 266 -27.82 19.00 -17.90
CA ALA A 266 -28.04 18.76 -16.48
C ALA A 266 -27.93 17.26 -16.16
N GLY A 267 -27.25 16.94 -15.06
CA GLY A 267 -27.02 15.56 -14.62
C GLY A 267 -28.31 14.79 -14.34
N GLU A 268 -29.33 15.44 -13.77
CA GLU A 268 -30.68 14.88 -13.59
C GLU A 268 -31.25 14.29 -14.89
N THR A 269 -30.95 14.92 -16.03
CA THR A 269 -31.41 14.42 -17.34
C THR A 269 -30.77 13.06 -17.66
N LEU A 270 -29.51 12.84 -17.30
CA LEU A 270 -28.79 11.59 -17.55
C LEU A 270 -29.40 10.41 -16.76
N TYR A 271 -29.82 10.68 -15.52
CA TYR A 271 -30.43 9.67 -14.65
C TYR A 271 -31.91 9.41 -14.96
N SER A 272 -32.62 10.41 -15.50
CA SER A 272 -34.05 10.29 -15.83
C SER A 272 -34.34 9.81 -17.26
N ASN A 273 -33.44 10.04 -18.22
CA ASN A 273 -33.66 9.67 -19.63
C ASN A 273 -33.20 8.25 -20.01
N GLY A 274 -32.64 7.48 -19.05
CA GLY A 274 -32.13 6.13 -19.28
C GLY A 274 -30.70 6.06 -19.83
N THR A 275 -29.95 7.16 -19.81
CA THR A 275 -28.49 7.16 -20.04
C THR A 275 -27.79 6.40 -18.92
N LEU A 276 -28.17 6.71 -17.67
CA LEU A 276 -27.67 6.09 -16.45
C LEU A 276 -28.82 5.40 -15.72
N PHE A 277 -28.57 4.21 -15.17
CA PHE A 277 -29.56 3.40 -14.44
C PHE A 277 -29.48 3.58 -12.91
N HIS A 278 -28.59 4.46 -12.45
CA HIS A 278 -28.20 4.62 -11.05
C HIS A 278 -29.28 5.34 -10.23
N GLY A 279 -29.59 4.77 -9.06
CA GLY A 279 -30.45 5.38 -8.03
C GLY A 279 -29.70 6.42 -7.20
N SER A 280 -30.40 7.05 -6.25
CA SER A 280 -30.01 8.32 -5.63
C SER A 280 -28.63 8.28 -4.96
N LEU A 281 -28.25 7.16 -4.36
CA LEU A 281 -26.94 7.02 -3.70
C LEU A 281 -25.74 7.08 -4.65
N PHE A 282 -25.97 6.91 -5.95
CA PHE A 282 -24.95 6.95 -7.01
C PHE A 282 -25.12 8.14 -7.96
N GLN A 283 -26.08 9.04 -7.69
CA GLN A 283 -26.35 10.22 -8.52
C GLN A 283 -25.44 11.37 -8.14
N GLY A 284 -24.18 11.30 -8.60
CA GLY A 284 -23.15 12.29 -8.31
C GLY A 284 -22.84 13.25 -9.46
N ILE A 285 -23.41 13.07 -10.65
CA ILE A 285 -23.17 13.96 -11.80
C ILE A 285 -24.17 15.11 -11.72
N GLU A 286 -23.65 16.33 -11.60
CA GLU A 286 -24.44 17.57 -11.59
C GLU A 286 -24.63 18.11 -13.01
N LYS A 287 -23.57 18.05 -13.84
CA LYS A 287 -23.58 18.66 -15.17
C LYS A 287 -22.50 18.07 -16.09
N VAL A 288 -22.82 17.95 -17.38
CA VAL A 288 -21.83 17.78 -18.46
C VAL A 288 -21.31 19.15 -18.87
N ILE A 289 -20.04 19.44 -18.58
CA ILE A 289 -19.38 20.73 -18.84
C ILE A 289 -18.93 20.83 -20.29
N ASN A 290 -18.26 19.79 -20.78
CA ASN A 290 -17.85 19.67 -22.18
C ASN A 290 -17.73 18.19 -22.56
N THR A 291 -17.77 17.95 -23.86
CA THR A 291 -17.68 16.61 -24.45
C THR A 291 -17.30 16.76 -25.92
N SER A 292 -16.53 15.80 -26.40
CA SER A 292 -16.09 15.68 -27.79
C SER A 292 -15.77 14.21 -28.09
N MET A 293 -15.39 13.90 -29.33
CA MET A 293 -14.94 12.55 -29.67
C MET A 293 -13.71 12.06 -28.88
N LYS A 294 -12.97 12.96 -28.21
CA LYS A 294 -11.76 12.62 -27.45
C LYS A 294 -11.84 12.90 -25.95
N LYS A 295 -12.80 13.70 -25.50
CA LYS A 295 -12.86 14.18 -24.12
C LYS A 295 -14.28 14.23 -23.58
N LEU A 296 -14.43 14.10 -22.27
CA LEU A 296 -15.63 14.45 -21.53
C LEU A 296 -15.21 15.04 -20.19
N THR A 297 -15.83 16.14 -19.77
CA THR A 297 -15.67 16.68 -18.42
C THR A 297 -17.03 16.83 -17.76
N LEU A 298 -17.14 16.28 -16.55
CA LEU A 298 -18.33 16.34 -15.71
C LEU A 298 -18.05 17.17 -14.45
N LEU A 299 -19.03 17.98 -14.05
CA LEU A 299 -19.13 18.49 -12.68
C LEU A 299 -19.86 17.45 -11.84
N CYS A 300 -19.31 17.14 -10.68
CA CYS A 300 -19.85 16.15 -9.78
C CYS A 300 -19.92 16.68 -8.34
N ASN A 301 -20.96 16.26 -7.63
CA ASN A 301 -21.11 16.42 -6.20
C ASN A 301 -21.92 15.23 -5.69
N LEU A 302 -21.43 14.56 -4.65
CA LEU A 302 -22.08 13.36 -4.13
C LEU A 302 -22.48 13.58 -2.67
N ASP A 303 -23.72 13.25 -2.36
CA ASP A 303 -24.21 13.24 -0.99
C ASP A 303 -23.44 12.23 -0.12
N LYS A 304 -23.42 12.51 1.18
CA LYS A 304 -22.84 11.59 2.16
C LYS A 304 -23.76 10.37 2.34
N VAL A 305 -23.29 9.20 1.89
CA VAL A 305 -23.96 7.91 2.14
C VAL A 305 -23.77 7.50 3.60
N LYS A 306 -24.84 7.13 4.31
CA LYS A 306 -24.78 6.76 5.72
C LYS A 306 -24.22 5.35 5.89
N ASP A 307 -23.56 5.07 7.01
CA ASP A 307 -22.94 3.76 7.28
C ASP A 307 -23.90 2.58 7.12
N LYS A 308 -25.17 2.75 7.54
CA LYS A 308 -26.21 1.72 7.36
C LYS A 308 -26.53 1.46 5.88
N GLU A 309 -26.50 2.48 5.03
CA GLU A 309 -26.79 2.37 3.59
C GLU A 309 -25.61 1.72 2.84
N GLN A 310 -24.37 1.93 3.31
CA GLN A 310 -23.15 1.34 2.76
C GLN A 310 -23.08 -0.20 2.92
N GLY A 311 -23.81 -0.76 3.90
CA GLY A 311 -23.85 -2.20 4.14
C GLY A 311 -22.47 -2.78 4.49
N GLN A 312 -22.10 -3.88 3.85
CA GLN A 312 -20.81 -4.56 4.10
C GLN A 312 -19.61 -3.89 3.42
N PHE A 313 -19.80 -2.77 2.72
CA PHE A 313 -18.79 -2.10 1.91
C PHE A 313 -18.55 -0.65 2.39
N PRO A 314 -17.93 -0.47 3.57
CA PRO A 314 -17.73 0.86 4.12
C PRO A 314 -16.77 1.70 3.28
N ILE A 315 -17.04 3.00 3.22
CA ILE A 315 -16.13 4.01 2.67
C ILE A 315 -14.89 4.07 3.57
N SER A 316 -13.72 3.82 2.98
CA SER A 316 -12.40 3.91 3.62
C SER A 316 -11.48 4.78 2.76
N SER A 317 -10.31 4.28 2.38
CA SER A 317 -9.41 4.90 1.39
C SER A 317 -10.04 5.01 0.01
N ILE A 318 -11.01 4.13 -0.31
CA ILE A 318 -11.81 4.20 -1.54
C ILE A 318 -13.25 4.49 -1.17
N ASN A 319 -13.82 5.54 -1.77
CA ASN A 319 -15.26 5.78 -1.80
C ASN A 319 -15.85 5.06 -3.03
N PRO A 320 -16.54 3.91 -2.88
CA PRO A 320 -17.03 3.14 -4.03
C PRO A 320 -18.11 3.88 -4.82
N PHE A 321 -18.92 4.73 -4.18
CA PHE A 321 -19.98 5.51 -4.84
C PHE A 321 -19.40 6.58 -5.76
N ALA A 322 -18.39 7.31 -5.28
CA ALA A 322 -17.72 8.31 -6.10
C ALA A 322 -16.80 7.69 -7.16
N THR A 323 -16.20 6.54 -6.87
CA THR A 323 -15.36 5.80 -7.84
C THR A 323 -16.22 5.23 -8.98
N ASP A 324 -17.46 4.84 -8.71
CA ASP A 324 -18.39 4.37 -9.75
C ASP A 324 -18.69 5.43 -10.82
N LEU A 325 -18.67 6.72 -10.44
CA LEU A 325 -18.84 7.83 -11.37
C LEU A 325 -17.81 7.83 -12.52
N MET A 326 -16.66 7.19 -12.36
CA MET A 326 -15.69 7.01 -13.45
C MET A 326 -16.28 6.17 -14.59
N PHE A 327 -16.98 5.09 -14.25
CA PHE A 327 -17.69 4.26 -15.23
C PHE A 327 -18.96 4.95 -15.73
N GLN A 328 -19.63 5.73 -14.90
CA GLN A 328 -20.75 6.56 -15.35
C GLN A 328 -20.30 7.57 -16.41
N ALA A 329 -19.14 8.22 -16.23
CA ALA A 329 -18.57 9.13 -17.22
C ALA A 329 -18.31 8.43 -18.56
N MET A 330 -17.74 7.21 -18.52
CA MET A 330 -17.57 6.40 -19.72
C MET A 330 -18.91 6.08 -20.40
N LEU A 331 -19.94 5.72 -19.62
CA LEU A 331 -21.28 5.43 -20.14
C LEU A 331 -21.95 6.67 -20.74
N VAL A 332 -21.82 7.84 -20.12
CA VAL A 332 -22.31 9.12 -20.65
C VAL A 332 -21.66 9.40 -22.01
N TRP A 333 -20.34 9.25 -22.12
CA TRP A 333 -19.64 9.44 -23.38
C TRP A 333 -20.11 8.46 -24.47
N VAL A 334 -20.21 7.16 -24.15
CA VAL A 334 -20.66 6.13 -25.11
C VAL A 334 -22.11 6.40 -25.54
N ARG A 335 -22.96 6.86 -24.62
CA ARG A 335 -24.35 7.22 -24.90
C ARG A 335 -24.46 8.35 -25.90
N GLU A 336 -23.73 9.43 -25.64
CA GLU A 336 -23.77 10.65 -26.43
C GLU A 336 -23.23 10.43 -27.85
N HIS A 337 -22.07 9.78 -27.96
CA HIS A 337 -21.36 9.68 -29.24
C HIS A 337 -21.68 8.42 -30.05
N ARG A 338 -22.28 7.39 -29.41
CA ARG A 338 -22.54 6.11 -30.08
C ARG A 338 -23.95 5.60 -29.94
N HIS A 339 -24.78 6.16 -29.05
CA HIS A 339 -26.12 5.67 -28.77
C HIS A 339 -26.17 4.18 -28.36
N LEU A 340 -25.08 3.70 -27.74
CA LEU A 340 -24.94 2.34 -27.24
C LEU A 340 -24.66 2.32 -25.73
N GLY A 341 -24.91 1.17 -25.11
CA GLY A 341 -24.75 1.02 -23.67
C GLY A 341 -23.41 0.42 -23.37
N SER A 342 -22.93 0.63 -22.15
CA SER A 342 -21.65 0.11 -21.73
C SER A 342 -21.66 -0.43 -20.31
N LEU A 343 -20.81 -1.43 -20.08
CA LEU A 343 -20.55 -1.99 -18.76
C LEU A 343 -19.04 -2.14 -18.53
N PRO A 344 -18.56 -2.04 -17.27
CA PRO A 344 -17.15 -2.22 -16.93
C PRO A 344 -16.57 -3.55 -17.39
N LEU A 345 -15.34 -3.53 -17.90
CA LEU A 345 -14.54 -4.73 -18.17
C LEU A 345 -13.25 -4.76 -17.36
N LYS A 346 -12.45 -3.69 -17.38
CA LYS A 346 -11.18 -3.65 -16.66
C LYS A 346 -10.64 -2.23 -16.45
N PHE A 347 -9.66 -2.12 -15.56
CA PHE A 347 -8.68 -1.03 -15.51
C PHE A 347 -7.29 -1.61 -15.69
N LEU A 348 -6.40 -0.91 -16.41
CA LEU A 348 -4.99 -1.30 -16.42
C LEU A 348 -4.32 -0.90 -15.11
N LYS A 349 -4.57 0.33 -14.66
CA LYS A 349 -4.06 0.85 -13.39
C LYS A 349 -5.02 1.88 -12.81
N VAL A 350 -5.24 1.85 -11.51
CA VAL A 350 -5.93 2.90 -10.74
C VAL A 350 -4.98 3.38 -9.65
N VAL A 351 -4.83 4.68 -9.49
CA VAL A 351 -4.03 5.29 -8.42
C VAL A 351 -4.92 6.23 -7.63
N SER A 352 -4.95 6.08 -6.31
CA SER A 352 -5.69 6.93 -5.38
C SER A 352 -4.72 7.68 -4.49
N TYR A 353 -4.73 9.02 -4.56
CA TYR A 353 -3.87 9.86 -3.73
C TYR A 353 -4.60 10.37 -2.49
N LYS A 354 -5.91 10.62 -2.61
CA LYS A 354 -6.77 11.11 -1.53
C LYS A 354 -8.19 10.59 -1.73
N SER A 355 -8.91 10.42 -0.61
CA SER A 355 -10.34 10.10 -0.65
C SER A 355 -11.12 11.21 -1.37
N ILE A 356 -12.05 10.79 -2.23
CA ILE A 356 -12.91 11.70 -3.00
C ILE A 356 -13.92 12.33 -2.04
N PRO A 357 -14.07 13.66 -2.01
CA PRO A 357 -14.92 14.32 -1.04
C PRO A 357 -16.40 14.07 -1.32
N THR A 358 -17.22 14.18 -0.28
CA THR A 358 -18.68 14.26 -0.37
C THR A 358 -19.14 15.68 -0.03
N GLN A 359 -20.31 16.07 -0.51
CA GLN A 359 -20.92 17.41 -0.30
C GLN A 359 -19.99 18.56 -0.72
N LYS A 360 -19.18 18.31 -1.74
CA LYS A 360 -18.23 19.25 -2.30
C LYS A 360 -18.04 18.95 -3.77
N ASP A 361 -17.95 20.00 -4.57
CA ASP A 361 -17.73 19.87 -6.00
C ASP A 361 -16.35 19.28 -6.30
N PHE A 362 -16.35 18.33 -7.24
CA PHE A 362 -15.18 17.79 -7.90
C PHE A 362 -15.50 17.54 -9.37
N TYR A 363 -14.48 17.22 -10.15
CA TYR A 363 -14.60 17.06 -11.59
C TYR A 363 -14.12 15.69 -12.00
N ILE A 364 -14.76 15.14 -13.03
CA ILE A 364 -14.29 13.94 -13.73
C ILE A 364 -13.91 14.35 -15.14
N SER A 365 -12.63 14.22 -15.48
CA SER A 365 -12.12 14.39 -16.84
C SER A 365 -11.79 13.04 -17.43
N LEU A 366 -12.36 12.75 -18.59
CA LEU A 366 -12.18 11.52 -19.34
C LEU A 366 -11.48 11.85 -20.65
N ASP A 367 -10.40 11.15 -20.95
CA ASP A 367 -9.64 11.23 -22.19
C ASP A 367 -9.78 9.89 -22.94
N VAL A 368 -10.51 9.89 -24.06
CA VAL A 368 -10.76 8.68 -24.86
C VAL A 368 -9.50 8.30 -25.63
N ASP A 369 -9.02 7.08 -25.40
CA ASP A 369 -7.89 6.50 -26.11
C ASP A 369 -8.34 5.85 -27.42
N SER A 370 -9.28 4.91 -27.35
CA SER A 370 -9.74 4.16 -28.51
C SER A 370 -11.16 3.64 -28.39
N THR A 371 -11.81 3.44 -29.54
CA THR A 371 -13.14 2.83 -29.66
C THR A 371 -13.14 1.73 -30.71
N SER A 372 -14.00 0.74 -30.52
CA SER A 372 -14.25 -0.37 -31.45
C SER A 372 -15.74 -0.74 -31.41
N ASP A 373 -16.22 -1.65 -32.25
CA ASP A 373 -17.65 -2.03 -32.24
C ASP A 373 -18.13 -2.58 -30.88
N THR A 374 -17.23 -3.22 -30.11
CA THR A 374 -17.59 -3.92 -28.87
C THR A 374 -17.02 -3.30 -27.61
N ASN A 375 -16.11 -2.31 -27.71
CA ASN A 375 -15.37 -1.76 -26.57
C ASN A 375 -15.07 -0.26 -26.72
N MET A 376 -14.94 0.44 -25.60
CA MET A 376 -14.36 1.79 -25.49
C MET A 376 -13.30 1.81 -24.39
N LYS A 377 -12.17 2.47 -24.67
CA LYS A 377 -11.04 2.65 -23.74
C LYS A 377 -10.77 4.13 -23.49
N ALA A 378 -10.53 4.49 -22.24
CA ALA A 378 -10.21 5.85 -21.84
C ALA A 378 -9.35 5.88 -20.57
N ASP A 379 -8.64 6.99 -20.39
CA ASP A 379 -8.15 7.42 -19.08
C ASP A 379 -9.23 8.26 -18.41
N VAL A 380 -9.39 8.12 -17.09
CA VAL A 380 -10.37 8.87 -16.31
C VAL A 380 -9.70 9.44 -15.07
N VAL A 381 -9.86 10.73 -14.81
CA VAL A 381 -9.25 11.46 -13.70
C VAL A 381 -10.33 12.13 -12.88
N ILE A 382 -10.33 11.89 -11.56
CA ILE A 382 -11.14 12.63 -10.60
C ILE A 382 -10.24 13.67 -9.95
N HIS A 383 -10.60 14.95 -10.04
CA HIS A 383 -9.78 16.05 -9.56
C HIS A 383 -10.61 17.21 -9.02
N ASP A 384 -9.99 18.11 -8.26
CA ASP A 384 -10.62 19.37 -7.86
C ASP A 384 -10.53 20.45 -8.96
N GLN A 385 -11.07 21.64 -8.69
CA GLN A 385 -11.10 22.75 -9.66
C GLN A 385 -9.71 23.22 -10.10
N ILE A 386 -8.69 23.09 -9.25
CA ILE A 386 -7.32 23.52 -9.58
C ILE A 386 -6.49 22.38 -10.19
N GLY A 387 -7.02 21.16 -10.24
CA GLY A 387 -6.42 20.00 -10.88
C GLY A 387 -5.72 19.03 -9.92
N ASN A 388 -5.86 19.17 -8.59
CA ASN A 388 -5.31 18.17 -7.67
C ASN A 388 -6.05 16.85 -7.85
N ILE A 389 -5.32 15.78 -8.15
CA ILE A 389 -5.91 14.47 -8.42
C ILE A 389 -6.34 13.79 -7.11
N TYR A 390 -7.60 13.38 -7.04
CA TYR A 390 -8.06 12.44 -6.01
C TYR A 390 -7.73 11.01 -6.42
N SER A 391 -8.15 10.63 -7.63
CA SER A 391 -7.95 9.30 -8.20
C SER A 391 -7.80 9.37 -9.72
N ARG A 392 -7.00 8.47 -10.29
CA ARG A 392 -6.82 8.35 -11.75
C ARG A 392 -6.84 6.89 -12.17
N ALA A 393 -7.68 6.57 -13.13
CA ALA A 393 -7.70 5.29 -13.83
C ALA A 393 -7.06 5.45 -15.21
N PHE A 394 -6.13 4.55 -15.50
CA PHE A 394 -5.45 4.41 -16.78
C PHE A 394 -6.00 3.21 -17.53
N GLY A 395 -6.26 3.37 -18.83
CA GLY A 395 -6.75 2.30 -19.70
C GLY A 395 -8.01 1.63 -19.15
N ALA A 396 -8.94 2.42 -18.62
CA ALA A 396 -10.27 1.95 -18.27
C ALA A 396 -10.96 1.46 -19.53
N GLU A 397 -11.56 0.27 -19.46
CA GLU A 397 -12.22 -0.36 -20.61
C GLU A 397 -13.64 -0.78 -20.24
N VAL A 398 -14.58 -0.44 -21.13
CA VAL A 398 -15.98 -0.85 -21.04
C VAL A 398 -16.38 -1.60 -22.30
N THR A 399 -17.29 -2.56 -22.16
CA THR A 399 -17.98 -3.13 -23.31
C THR A 399 -18.95 -2.10 -23.89
N VAL A 400 -19.24 -2.18 -25.18
CA VAL A 400 -20.23 -1.35 -25.87
C VAL A 400 -21.19 -2.29 -26.59
N SER A 401 -22.49 -2.15 -26.35
CA SER A 401 -23.51 -3.00 -26.97
C SER A 401 -24.87 -2.33 -27.08
N GLU A 402 -25.59 -2.62 -28.16
CA GLU A 402 -26.96 -2.17 -28.36
C GLU A 402 -27.93 -2.88 -27.41
N SER A 403 -27.68 -4.15 -27.06
CA SER A 403 -28.55 -4.92 -26.15
C SER A 403 -28.67 -4.27 -24.76
N LEU A 404 -27.66 -3.50 -24.35
CA LEU A 404 -27.64 -2.77 -23.08
C LEU A 404 -28.62 -1.58 -23.07
N ASN A 405 -29.02 -1.05 -24.23
CA ASN A 405 -30.02 0.02 -24.34
C ASN A 405 -31.34 -0.34 -23.63
N ALA A 406 -31.79 -1.58 -23.79
CA ALA A 406 -33.09 -2.00 -23.31
C ALA A 406 -33.15 -2.15 -21.79
N ILE A 407 -32.02 -2.45 -21.14
CA ILE A 407 -31.96 -2.81 -19.72
C ILE A 407 -31.58 -1.63 -18.80
N PHE A 408 -31.14 -0.49 -19.36
CA PHE A 408 -30.86 0.74 -18.59
C PHE A 408 -32.06 1.69 -18.49
N LYS A 409 -33.22 1.31 -19.04
CA LYS A 409 -34.41 2.17 -19.00
C LYS A 409 -34.89 2.34 -17.55
N PRO A 410 -35.23 3.57 -17.13
CA PRO A 410 -35.78 3.81 -15.80
C PRO A 410 -37.04 2.97 -15.59
N LYS A 411 -37.25 2.46 -14.37
CA LYS A 411 -38.54 1.86 -14.00
C LYS A 411 -39.63 2.92 -14.20
N LYS A 412 -40.65 2.60 -14.99
CA LYS A 412 -41.85 3.42 -15.11
C LYS A 412 -42.62 3.47 -13.80
#